data_AF-A0ABD0YI70-F1
#
_entry.id   AF-A0ABD0YI70-F1
#
_cell.length_a   1.000
_cell.length_b   1.000
_cell.length_c   1.000
_cell.angle_alpha   90.00
_cell.angle_beta   90.00
_cell.angle_gamma   90.00
#
_symmetry.space_group_name_H-M   'P 1'
#
loop_
_entity.id
_entity.type
_entity.pdbx_description
1 polymer ?
#
loop_
_entity_poly.entity_id
_entity_poly.type
_entity_poly.pdbx_seq_one_letter_code
_entity_poly.pdbx_strand_id
1 'polypeptide(L)'
;MKRLALNRKYGLLRSLLNRKSKLTTHNKLTIYKSILKPTWTYGIELWGSAKKSNIDKIQSFQSKTLRTILDAPWYVSNRTIHNDLNIPTVYKVAQTRFRSFHTNLEAHPNPLISALSSHTHPLNPPRRLKRRWPRDLLGE
;
A
#
# COMPACT_ATOMS: atom_id res chain seq x y z
N MET A 1 1.15 14.10 2.39
CA MET A 1 0.70 14.30 0.98
C MET A 1 -0.31 13.25 0.51
N LYS A 2 0.04 11.96 0.38
CA LYS A 2 -0.89 10.92 -0.14
C LYS A 2 -2.22 10.80 0.60
N ARG A 3 -2.21 10.90 1.94
CA ARG A 3 -3.43 10.84 2.77
C ARG A 3 -4.45 11.94 2.43
N LEU A 4 -3.99 13.16 2.13
CA LEU A 4 -4.88 14.27 1.80
C LEU A 4 -5.56 14.05 0.45
N ALA A 5 -4.80 13.60 -0.56
CA ALA A 5 -5.35 13.25 -1.87
C ALA A 5 -6.38 12.11 -1.77
N LEU A 6 -6.11 11.09 -0.95
CA LEU A 6 -7.06 10.02 -0.65
C LEU A 6 -8.34 10.53 0.00
N ASN A 7 -8.23 11.39 1.02
CA ASN A 7 -9.40 11.97 1.70
C ASN A 7 -10.26 12.80 0.73
N ARG A 8 -9.63 13.61 -0.14
CA ARG A 8 -10.34 14.39 -1.17
C ARG A 8 -11.12 13.48 -2.12
N LYS A 9 -10.46 12.46 -2.71
CA LYS A 9 -11.12 11.49 -3.60
C LYS A 9 -12.24 10.71 -2.89
N TYR A 10 -12.01 10.31 -1.64
CA TYR A 10 -13.03 9.64 -0.84
C TYR A 10 -14.24 10.54 -0.56
N GLY A 11 -14.01 11.84 -0.33
CA GLY A 11 -15.06 12.83 -0.16
C GLY A 11 -16.02 12.86 -1.35
N LEU A 12 -15.49 12.88 -2.57
CA LEU A 12 -16.28 12.84 -3.81
C LEU A 12 -17.08 11.55 -3.95
N LEU A 13 -16.48 10.41 -3.56
CA LEU A 13 -17.09 9.09 -3.64
C LEU A 13 -17.95 8.75 -2.41
N ARG A 14 -18.09 9.66 -1.45
CA ARG A 14 -18.69 9.36 -0.14
C ARG A 14 -20.14 8.91 -0.29
N SER A 15 -20.91 9.52 -1.18
CA SER A 15 -22.31 9.14 -1.44
C SER A 15 -22.43 7.68 -1.91
N LEU A 16 -21.51 7.23 -2.75
CA LEU A 16 -21.50 5.88 -3.33
C LEU A 16 -20.97 4.81 -2.36
N LEU A 17 -19.94 5.15 -1.57
CA LEU A 17 -19.28 4.21 -0.66
C LEU A 17 -19.89 4.14 0.74
N ASN A 18 -20.78 5.07 1.09
CA ASN A 18 -21.43 5.09 2.40
C ASN A 18 -22.34 3.86 2.59
N ARG A 19 -22.63 3.55 3.86
CA ARG A 19 -23.54 2.48 4.30
C ARG A 19 -24.95 2.66 3.75
N LYS A 20 -25.42 3.91 3.64
CA LYS A 20 -26.74 4.27 3.08
C LYS A 20 -26.85 4.05 1.56
N SER A 21 -25.74 3.82 0.85
CA SER A 21 -25.76 3.57 -0.58
C SER A 21 -26.32 2.18 -0.89
N LYS A 22 -27.29 2.12 -1.81
CA LYS A 22 -27.92 0.87 -2.30
C LYS A 22 -26.99 0.02 -3.19
N LEU A 23 -25.78 0.48 -3.49
CA LEU A 23 -24.81 -0.30 -4.25
C LEU A 23 -24.44 -1.58 -3.52
N THR A 24 -24.28 -2.66 -4.27
CA THR A 24 -23.78 -3.93 -3.74
C THR A 24 -22.35 -3.77 -3.22
N THR A 25 -21.99 -4.58 -2.23
CA THR A 25 -20.63 -4.61 -1.67
C THR A 25 -19.58 -4.85 -2.77
N HIS A 26 -19.89 -5.72 -3.74
CA HIS A 26 -19.04 -5.98 -4.89
C HIS A 26 -18.73 -4.70 -5.68
N ASN A 27 -19.76 -3.92 -6.05
CA ASN A 27 -19.58 -2.69 -6.82
C ASN A 27 -18.80 -1.63 -6.03
N LYS A 28 -19.06 -1.50 -4.72
CA LYS A 28 -18.28 -0.61 -3.83
C LYS A 28 -16.81 -1.01 -3.77
N LEU A 29 -16.52 -2.32 -3.71
CA LEU A 29 -15.15 -2.84 -3.75
C LEU A 29 -14.48 -2.57 -5.11
N THR A 30 -15.20 -2.69 -6.21
CA THR A 30 -14.71 -2.35 -7.54
C THR A 30 -14.29 -0.88 -7.61
N ILE A 31 -15.11 0.04 -7.10
CA ILE A 31 -14.78 1.48 -6.99
C ILE A 31 -13.51 1.70 -6.14
N TYR A 32 -13.39 1.01 -5.00
CA TYR A 32 -12.20 1.09 -4.17
C TYR A 32 -10.94 0.63 -4.93
N LYS A 33 -11.02 -0.51 -5.63
CA LYS A 33 -9.90 -1.09 -6.39
C LYS A 33 -9.49 -0.21 -7.57
N SER A 34 -10.44 0.46 -8.24
CA SER A 34 -10.16 1.26 -9.43
C SER A 34 -9.73 2.70 -9.13
N ILE A 35 -10.28 3.37 -8.11
CA ILE A 35 -10.03 4.80 -7.88
C ILE A 35 -9.14 5.05 -6.66
N LEU A 36 -9.47 4.41 -5.53
CA LEU A 36 -8.80 4.69 -4.24
C LEU A 36 -7.48 3.96 -4.12
N LYS A 37 -7.44 2.67 -4.48
CA LYS A 37 -6.23 1.84 -4.41
C LYS A 37 -5.08 2.41 -5.24
N PRO A 38 -5.25 2.83 -6.50
CA PRO A 38 -4.13 3.35 -7.30
C PRO A 38 -3.53 4.65 -6.74
N THR A 39 -4.34 5.47 -6.08
CA THR A 39 -3.87 6.74 -5.48
C THR A 39 -2.73 6.54 -4.48
N TRP A 40 -2.78 5.46 -3.69
CA TRP A 40 -1.70 5.07 -2.79
C TRP A 40 -0.87 3.89 -3.28
N THR A 41 -1.23 3.20 -4.35
CA THR A 41 -0.32 2.20 -4.93
C THR A 41 0.75 2.88 -5.80
N TYR A 42 0.45 4.07 -6.34
CA TYR A 42 1.37 4.81 -7.18
C TYR A 42 2.67 5.18 -6.45
N GLY A 43 3.79 4.73 -7.03
CA GLY A 43 5.14 4.95 -6.52
C GLY A 43 5.45 4.21 -5.22
N ILE A 44 4.66 3.19 -4.85
CA ILE A 44 4.84 2.47 -3.58
C ILE A 44 6.19 1.75 -3.50
N GLU A 45 6.83 1.44 -4.62
CA GLU A 45 8.19 0.88 -4.67
C GLU A 45 9.22 1.88 -4.08
N LEU A 46 9.01 3.18 -4.30
CA LEU A 46 9.89 4.23 -3.82
C LEU A 46 9.63 4.60 -2.36
N TRP A 47 8.37 4.86 -2.01
CA TRP A 47 8.02 5.33 -0.67
C TRP A 47 7.57 4.22 0.28
N GLY A 48 7.42 2.98 -0.19
CA GLY A 48 6.97 1.83 0.61
C GLY A 48 7.90 1.46 1.76
N SER A 49 9.15 1.93 1.73
CA SER A 49 10.13 1.82 2.82
C SER A 49 10.10 3.01 3.80
N ALA A 50 9.15 3.94 3.62
CA ALA A 50 8.98 5.05 4.53
C ALA A 50 8.77 4.57 5.98
N LYS A 51 8.96 5.49 6.93
CA LYS A 51 8.74 5.20 8.36
C LYS A 51 7.36 4.57 8.57
N LYS A 52 7.30 3.54 9.43
CA LYS A 52 6.09 2.79 9.77
C LYS A 52 4.88 3.69 10.07
N SER A 53 5.07 4.76 10.84
CA SER A 53 4.03 5.74 11.15
C SER A 53 3.41 6.43 9.93
N ASN A 54 4.13 6.57 8.81
CA ASN A 54 3.58 7.13 7.58
C ASN A 54 2.81 6.08 6.76
N ILE A 55 3.31 4.85 6.72
CA ILE A 55 2.60 3.71 6.10
C ILE A 55 1.29 3.45 6.83
N ASP A 56 1.31 3.49 8.17
CA ASP A 56 0.15 3.24 9.01
C ASP A 56 -0.96 4.27 8.79
N LYS A 57 -0.63 5.53 8.47
CA LYS A 57 -1.64 6.53 8.08
C LYS A 57 -2.43 6.12 6.83
N ILE A 58 -1.78 5.44 5.88
CA ILE A 58 -2.41 4.92 4.65
C ILE A 58 -3.14 3.61 4.96
N GLN A 59 -2.56 2.73 5.78
CA GLN A 59 -3.21 1.52 6.25
C GLN A 59 -4.51 1.83 6.98
N SER A 60 -4.52 2.82 7.89
CA SER A 60 -5.72 3.27 8.57
C SER A 60 -6.75 3.87 7.60
N PHE A 61 -6.33 4.46 6.48
CA PHE A 61 -7.27 4.88 5.43
C PHE A 61 -7.95 3.66 4.81
N GLN A 62 -7.13 2.70 4.33
CA GLN A 62 -7.61 1.46 3.74
C GLN A 62 -8.57 0.73 4.67
N SER A 63 -8.19 0.47 5.92
CA SER A 63 -9.04 -0.25 6.87
C SER A 63 -10.35 0.50 7.17
N LYS A 64 -10.32 1.84 7.31
CA LYS A 64 -11.56 2.63 7.48
C LYS A 64 -12.47 2.51 6.26
N THR A 65 -11.92 2.61 5.05
CA THR A 65 -12.72 2.48 3.82
C THR A 65 -13.33 1.10 3.67
N LEU A 66 -12.56 0.03 3.87
CA LEU A 66 -13.07 -1.35 3.76
C LEU A 66 -14.16 -1.63 4.80
N ARG A 67 -13.99 -1.15 6.04
CA ARG A 67 -15.02 -1.24 7.08
C ARG A 67 -16.31 -0.52 6.69
N THR A 68 -16.22 0.65 6.06
CA THR A 68 -17.41 1.37 5.59
C THR A 68 -18.11 0.62 4.46
N ILE A 69 -17.35 0.01 3.55
CA ILE A 69 -17.90 -0.76 2.42
C ILE A 69 -18.66 -1.99 2.90
N LEU A 70 -18.12 -2.72 3.88
CA LEU A 70 -18.74 -3.90 4.48
C LEU A 70 -19.82 -3.60 5.52
N ASP A 71 -19.96 -2.33 5.94
CA ASP A 71 -20.72 -1.96 7.14
C ASP A 71 -20.34 -2.76 8.39
N ALA A 72 -19.03 -3.03 8.56
CA ALA A 72 -18.56 -3.96 9.58
C ALA A 72 -18.64 -3.39 11.01
N PRO A 73 -19.19 -4.13 12.00
CA PRO A 73 -19.30 -3.70 13.39
C PRO A 73 -17.93 -3.70 14.09
N TRP A 74 -17.80 -2.92 15.16
CA TRP A 74 -16.51 -2.59 15.81
C TRP A 74 -15.69 -3.80 16.27
N TYR A 75 -16.37 -4.88 16.68
CA TYR A 75 -15.74 -6.11 17.16
C TYR A 75 -15.12 -6.98 16.05
N VAL A 76 -15.49 -6.75 14.77
CA VAL A 76 -14.85 -7.44 13.65
C VAL A 76 -13.45 -6.86 13.44
N SER A 77 -12.45 -7.73 13.53
CA SER A 77 -11.06 -7.33 13.39
C SER A 77 -10.73 -6.88 11.95
N ASN A 78 -9.81 -5.92 11.81
CA ASN A 78 -9.35 -5.52 10.48
C ASN A 78 -8.68 -6.69 9.74
N ARG A 79 -8.02 -7.61 10.46
CA ARG A 79 -7.42 -8.81 9.86
C ARG A 79 -8.48 -9.69 9.21
N THR A 80 -9.61 -9.92 9.89
CA THR A 80 -10.75 -10.68 9.35
C THR A 80 -11.25 -10.05 8.06
N ILE A 81 -11.44 -8.72 8.03
CA ILE A 81 -11.89 -7.99 6.84
C ILE A 81 -10.90 -8.12 5.67
N HIS A 82 -9.59 -8.05 5.95
CA HIS A 82 -8.56 -8.19 4.94
C HIS A 82 -8.54 -9.61 4.33
N ASN A 83 -8.72 -10.63 5.18
CA ASN A 83 -8.75 -12.03 4.75
C ASN A 83 -10.02 -12.33 3.93
N ASP A 84 -11.19 -11.93 4.41
CA ASP A 84 -12.48 -12.15 3.77
C ASP A 84 -12.56 -11.49 2.38
N LEU A 85 -12.07 -10.25 2.28
CA LEU A 85 -12.03 -9.53 1.00
C LEU A 85 -10.86 -9.94 0.08
N ASN A 86 -9.94 -10.76 0.57
CA ASN A 86 -8.66 -11.07 -0.06
C ASN A 86 -7.92 -9.79 -0.54
N ILE A 87 -7.86 -8.77 0.33
CA ILE A 87 -7.17 -7.51 0.04
C ILE A 87 -5.90 -7.42 0.89
N PRO A 88 -4.70 -7.37 0.27
CA PRO A 88 -3.47 -7.22 1.02
C PRO A 88 -3.38 -5.86 1.73
N THR A 89 -2.70 -5.85 2.87
CA THR A 89 -2.35 -4.61 3.59
C THR A 89 -1.41 -3.75 2.74
N VAL A 90 -1.38 -2.44 3.00
CA VAL A 90 -0.49 -1.50 2.31
C VAL A 90 0.97 -1.97 2.37
N TYR A 91 1.37 -2.48 3.54
CA TYR A 91 2.72 -3.00 3.74
C TYR A 91 3.02 -4.21 2.86
N LYS A 92 2.10 -5.17 2.79
CA LYS A 92 2.27 -6.35 1.94
C LYS A 92 2.34 -5.98 0.46
N VAL A 93 1.54 -5.02 0.02
CA VAL A 93 1.61 -4.50 -1.36
C VAL A 93 2.96 -3.82 -1.63
N ALA A 94 3.48 -3.04 -0.69
CA ALA A 94 4.80 -2.42 -0.83
C ALA A 94 5.90 -3.47 -1.00
N GLN A 95 5.89 -4.51 -0.16
CA GLN A 95 6.83 -5.62 -0.25
C GLN A 95 6.76 -6.34 -1.60
N THR A 96 5.56 -6.75 -2.03
CA THR A 96 5.39 -7.47 -3.30
C THR A 96 5.79 -6.62 -4.49
N ARG A 97 5.40 -5.33 -4.52
CA ARG A 97 5.77 -4.41 -5.61
C ARG A 97 7.28 -4.19 -5.66
N PHE A 98 7.90 -3.95 -4.50
CA PHE A 98 9.34 -3.75 -4.45
C PHE A 98 10.12 -5.00 -4.89
N ARG A 99 9.69 -6.20 -4.48
CA ARG A 99 10.31 -7.46 -4.95
C ARG A 99 10.26 -7.59 -6.47
N SER A 100 9.10 -7.37 -7.06
CA SER A 100 8.94 -7.41 -8.52
C SER A 100 9.77 -6.34 -9.23
N PHE A 101 9.83 -5.13 -8.68
CA PHE A 101 10.69 -4.07 -9.20
C PHE A 101 12.18 -4.49 -9.15
N HIS A 102 12.61 -5.06 -8.03
CA HIS A 102 14.00 -5.49 -7.83
C HIS A 102 14.41 -6.60 -8.81
N THR A 103 13.57 -7.62 -9.01
CA THR A 103 13.86 -8.70 -9.98
C THR A 103 13.92 -8.17 -11.41
N ASN A 104 13.11 -7.17 -11.74
CA ASN A 104 13.13 -6.54 -13.07
C ASN A 104 14.40 -5.70 -13.28
N LEU A 105 14.92 -5.06 -12.24
CA LEU A 105 16.20 -4.35 -12.33
C LEU A 105 17.35 -5.32 -12.61
N GLU A 106 17.39 -6.44 -11.89
CA GLU A 106 18.44 -7.45 -12.04
C GLU A 106 18.50 -8.01 -13.47
N ALA A 107 17.34 -8.33 -14.05
CA ALA A 107 17.20 -8.86 -15.41
C ALA A 107 17.33 -7.80 -16.53
N HIS A 108 17.61 -6.54 -16.20
CA HIS A 108 17.61 -5.46 -17.19
C HIS A 108 18.87 -5.50 -18.10
N PRO A 109 18.73 -5.34 -19.43
CA PRO A 109 19.86 -5.45 -20.36
C PRO A 109 20.94 -4.37 -20.16
N ASN A 110 20.55 -3.19 -19.67
CA ASN A 110 21.50 -2.14 -19.34
C ASN A 110 22.24 -2.47 -18.01
N PRO A 111 23.57 -2.65 -18.04
CA PRO A 111 24.35 -3.01 -16.86
C PRO A 111 24.30 -1.96 -15.74
N LEU A 112 24.14 -0.67 -16.07
CA LEU A 112 24.00 0.39 -15.07
C LEU A 112 22.70 0.27 -14.27
N ILE A 113 21.65 -0.25 -14.90
CA ILE A 113 20.34 -0.47 -14.26
C ILE A 113 20.37 -1.76 -13.46
N SER A 114 20.98 -2.82 -13.99
CA SER A 114 21.20 -4.08 -13.24
C SER A 114 22.05 -3.85 -11.98
N ALA A 115 23.07 -2.98 -12.04
CA ALA A 115 23.84 -2.60 -10.87
C ALA A 115 23.01 -1.96 -9.73
N LEU A 116 21.81 -1.44 -10.02
CA LEU A 116 20.90 -0.89 -9.00
C LEU A 116 20.21 -1.97 -8.16
N SER A 117 20.14 -3.24 -8.61
CA SER A 117 19.54 -4.35 -7.86
C SER A 117 20.48 -4.91 -6.76
N SER A 118 21.32 -4.06 -6.19
CA SER A 118 22.27 -4.47 -5.17
C SER A 118 21.58 -4.73 -3.83
N HIS A 119 21.72 -5.97 -3.35
CA HIS A 119 21.22 -6.40 -2.04
C HIS A 119 21.93 -5.69 -0.87
N THR A 120 23.16 -5.24 -1.10
CA THR A 120 24.01 -4.58 -0.10
C THR A 120 24.73 -3.39 -0.72
N HIS A 121 24.80 -2.27 0.02
CA HIS A 121 25.73 -1.20 -0.36
C HIS A 121 27.14 -1.66 0.04
N PRO A 122 28.15 -1.59 -0.84
CA PRO A 122 29.48 -2.13 -0.58
C PRO A 122 30.12 -1.55 0.70
N LEU A 123 29.83 -0.29 1.02
CA LEU A 123 30.34 0.38 2.22
C LEU A 123 29.48 0.21 3.48
N ASN A 124 28.25 -0.32 3.37
CA ASN A 124 27.21 -0.42 4.41
C ASN A 124 27.40 0.52 5.62
N PRO A 125 27.40 1.86 5.40
CA PRO A 125 27.83 2.79 6.43
C PRO A 125 26.91 2.71 7.66
N PRO A 126 27.45 2.93 8.87
CA PRO A 126 26.67 2.88 10.09
C PRO A 126 25.47 3.84 9.97
N ARG A 127 24.27 3.29 10.16
CA ARG A 127 23.04 4.05 9.98
C ARG A 127 22.89 5.01 11.17
N ARG A 128 23.15 6.31 10.95
CA ARG A 128 22.93 7.35 11.98
C ARG A 128 21.50 7.34 12.54
N LEU A 129 20.51 6.98 11.72
CA LEU A 129 19.10 6.84 12.11
C LEU A 129 18.58 5.43 11.77
N LYS A 130 17.67 4.91 12.60
CA LYS A 130 16.91 3.65 12.36
C LYS A 130 15.91 3.78 11.20
N ARG A 131 16.37 4.23 10.03
CA ARG A 131 15.58 4.31 8.80
C ARG A 131 15.65 2.98 8.06
N ARG A 132 14.49 2.52 7.60
CA ARG A 132 14.38 1.40 6.66
C ARG A 132 14.76 1.88 5.26
N TRP A 133 15.51 1.06 4.55
CA TRP A 133 15.85 1.28 3.15
C TRP A 133 14.91 0.45 2.27
N PRO A 134 14.68 0.81 1.00
CA PRO A 134 13.86 0.00 0.09
C PRO A 134 14.22 -1.48 0.07
N ARG A 135 15.53 -1.80 0.00
CA ARG A 135 16.04 -3.18 0.05
C ARG A 135 15.72 -3.96 1.32
N ASP A 136 15.48 -3.29 2.46
CA ASP A 136 15.11 -3.98 3.70
C ASP A 136 13.73 -4.67 3.55
N LEU A 137 12.94 -4.32 2.53
CA LEU A 137 11.69 -5.01 2.17
C LEU A 137 11.92 -6.40 1.55
N LEU A 138 13.12 -6.71 1.07
CA LEU A 138 13.44 -8.00 0.45
C LEU A 138 13.57 -9.11 1.51
N GLY A 139 14.23 -8.81 2.62
CA GLY A 139 14.59 -9.77 3.68
C GLY A 139 13.55 -9.98 4.79
N GLU A 140 12.35 -9.41 4.67
CA GLU A 140 11.23 -9.63 5.61
C GLU A 140 10.18 -10.64 5.13
#